data_AF-A0AAN5R4X6-F1
#
_entry.id   AF-A0AAN5R4X6-F1
#
_cell.length_a   1.000
_cell.length_b   1.000
_cell.length_c   1.000
_cell.angle_alpha   90.00
_cell.angle_beta   90.00
_cell.angle_gamma   90.00
#
_symmetry.space_group_name_H-M   'P 1'
#
loop_
_entity.id
_entity.type
_entity.pdbx_description
1 polymer ?
#
loop_
_entity_poly.entity_id
_entity_poly.type
_entity_poly.pdbx_seq_one_letter_code
_entity_poly.pdbx_strand_id
1 'polypeptide(L)'
;MSQAVDQGQVIDRLNRYLKWHNLPVSMNEEGICNGLVTVYAKYVLEGKEKRFFKLLDQIVRMEPDSAIESEVNQFAYDVILTLFPHQFNKKLSQVNSMCALTINNKPLVSSFDFAIATHDKNWEEIFKNLALQEDEILRVSGTVHAVAVRRTNNKYIVYDPNYSSGTKEFSNEHELISELHYNVFGYHNGFYIKGGLLGMMINVIRHPENKKPRAFPQITQFYDRYLTENNINDVAVSFHGGTFNTLEHAAMVSHAEVIKNLLEKGAKDNDHQAAGYAVMYNNMEALKALLGKNRETGLFQRLFHAALENGREDAYDTLFSMKGALPFNSSIQAIRAAAKGGNSVLLAKVMNYFKRNHTGFSDLEDAIPSAIASGSVQCVKLLVNQLNENKKPLDDKKKMEYLLESIKQNQSYMVAYFIKDIPPEHLKTIYMSVSAVERTNLHILRQLQSYGVPFSGMSKAALEQKEHRLVGLRLILGIFLCKFTDFLKEILLNDCGIHCHRSEENGVKKSFFALPKRLVEVEKLQIPKLY
;
A
#
# COMPACT_ATOMS: atom_id res chain seq x y z
N MET A 1 27.91 4.12 -22.29
CA MET A 1 26.99 3.02 -21.93
C MET A 1 25.85 3.66 -21.15
N SER A 2 24.59 3.42 -21.53
CA SER A 2 23.45 3.92 -20.74
C SER A 2 23.43 3.23 -19.38
N GLN A 3 23.27 3.99 -18.31
CA GLN A 3 23.19 3.46 -16.95
C GLN A 3 21.90 2.65 -16.78
N ALA A 4 21.96 1.56 -16.02
CA ALA A 4 20.79 0.75 -15.73
C ALA A 4 19.82 1.53 -14.82
N VAL A 5 18.54 1.57 -15.20
CA VAL A 5 17.46 2.33 -14.51
C VAL A 5 16.36 1.42 -13.95
N ASP A 6 16.70 0.17 -13.64
CA ASP A 6 15.75 -0.77 -13.04
C ASP A 6 15.28 -0.33 -11.64
N GLN A 7 14.10 -0.80 -11.24
CA GLN A 7 13.45 -0.33 -10.01
C GLN A 7 14.27 -0.62 -8.76
N GLY A 8 15.09 -1.67 -8.72
CA GLY A 8 15.92 -1.98 -7.55
C GLY A 8 16.90 -0.84 -7.25
N GLN A 9 17.55 -0.31 -8.29
CA GLN A 9 18.40 0.87 -8.16
C GLN A 9 17.61 2.13 -7.83
N VAL A 10 16.46 2.34 -8.48
CA VAL A 10 15.61 3.51 -8.22
C VAL A 10 15.12 3.52 -6.77
N ILE A 11 14.71 2.37 -6.22
CA ILE A 11 14.27 2.20 -4.82
C ILE A 11 15.41 2.53 -3.85
N ASP A 12 16.59 1.91 -3.99
CA ASP A 12 17.75 2.17 -3.11
C ASP A 12 18.08 3.67 -3.07
N ARG A 13 18.11 4.30 -4.24
CA ARG A 13 18.50 5.69 -4.40
C ARG A 13 17.44 6.67 -3.89
N LEU A 14 16.18 6.41 -4.17
CA LEU A 14 15.08 7.19 -3.58
C LEU A 14 15.03 7.04 -2.06
N ASN A 15 15.20 5.84 -1.51
CA ASN A 15 15.21 5.66 -0.06
C ASN A 15 16.39 6.39 0.60
N ARG A 16 17.58 6.40 -0.02
CA ARG A 16 18.70 7.24 0.44
C ARG A 16 18.38 8.72 0.38
N TYR A 17 17.80 9.20 -0.73
CA TYR A 17 17.37 10.58 -0.89
C TYR A 17 16.35 10.99 0.18
N LEU A 18 15.26 10.23 0.32
CA LEU A 18 14.20 10.48 1.31
C LEU A 18 14.76 10.50 2.73
N LYS A 19 15.67 9.55 3.07
CA LYS A 19 16.36 9.50 4.36
C LYS A 19 17.26 10.72 4.59
N TRP A 20 18.05 11.12 3.59
CA TRP A 20 18.93 12.28 3.65
C TRP A 20 18.18 13.59 3.88
N HIS A 21 17.00 13.74 3.26
CA HIS A 21 16.11 14.88 3.44
C HIS A 21 15.16 14.74 4.65
N ASN A 22 15.26 13.65 5.42
CA ASN A 22 14.42 13.36 6.58
C ASN A 22 12.91 13.35 6.29
N LEU A 23 12.52 12.91 5.09
CA LEU A 23 11.12 12.81 4.69
C LEU A 23 10.44 11.63 5.41
N PRO A 24 9.17 11.77 5.83
CA PRO A 24 8.45 10.76 6.63
C PRO A 24 7.93 9.58 5.81
N VAL A 25 8.57 9.27 4.68
CA VAL A 25 8.11 8.27 3.71
C VAL A 25 9.29 7.47 3.19
N SER A 26 9.03 6.23 2.80
CA SER A 26 9.99 5.34 2.14
C SER A 26 9.31 4.63 0.97
N MET A 27 10.09 4.34 -0.06
CA MET A 27 9.70 3.44 -1.14
C MET A 27 9.64 2.00 -0.61
N ASN A 28 8.68 1.22 -1.10
CA ASN A 28 8.57 -0.20 -0.77
C ASN A 28 9.77 -0.97 -1.32
N GLU A 29 10.50 -1.66 -0.45
CA GLU A 29 11.70 -2.41 -0.83
C GLU A 29 11.38 -3.65 -1.68
N GLU A 30 10.16 -4.20 -1.56
CA GLU A 30 9.71 -5.35 -2.34
C GLU A 30 9.34 -4.98 -3.79
N GLY A 31 9.08 -3.71 -4.07
CA GLY A 31 8.75 -3.24 -5.42
C GLY A 31 7.82 -2.03 -5.45
N ILE A 32 8.03 -1.19 -6.46
CA ILE A 32 7.25 0.04 -6.73
C ILE A 32 6.70 0.07 -8.16
N CYS A 33 6.63 -1.09 -8.83
CA CYS A 33 6.30 -1.20 -10.25
C CYS A 33 4.98 -0.52 -10.63
N ASN A 34 3.90 -0.73 -9.85
CA ASN A 34 2.63 -0.07 -10.10
C ASN A 34 2.74 1.45 -10.09
N GLY A 35 3.51 1.99 -9.14
CA GLY A 35 3.74 3.43 -9.02
C GLY A 35 4.50 3.97 -10.22
N LEU A 36 5.65 3.38 -10.55
CA LEU A 36 6.48 3.80 -11.68
C LEU A 36 5.74 3.71 -13.02
N VAL A 37 5.00 2.63 -13.27
CA VAL A 37 4.20 2.45 -14.49
C VAL A 37 3.11 3.51 -14.63
N THR A 38 2.43 3.83 -13.53
CA THR A 38 1.36 4.83 -13.53
C THR A 38 1.92 6.24 -13.75
N VAL A 39 3.07 6.55 -13.14
CA VAL A 39 3.78 7.82 -13.38
C VAL A 39 4.31 7.90 -14.81
N TYR A 40 4.91 6.82 -15.33
CA TYR A 40 5.35 6.76 -16.72
C TYR A 40 4.19 7.04 -17.70
N ALA A 41 3.01 6.47 -17.47
CA ALA A 41 1.81 6.76 -18.26
C ALA A 41 1.46 8.25 -18.29
N LYS A 42 1.50 8.94 -17.14
CA LYS A 42 1.34 10.41 -17.09
C LYS A 42 2.36 11.11 -17.98
N TYR A 43 3.65 10.80 -17.82
CA TYR A 43 4.72 11.47 -18.57
C TYR A 43 4.61 11.24 -20.09
N VAL A 44 4.25 10.03 -20.52
CA VAL A 44 4.00 9.74 -21.94
C VAL A 44 2.84 10.57 -22.48
N LEU A 45 1.71 10.61 -21.75
CA LEU A 45 0.54 11.39 -22.17
C LEU A 45 0.82 12.90 -22.19
N GLU A 46 1.73 13.41 -21.37
CA GLU A 46 2.19 14.81 -21.42
C GLU A 46 3.23 15.09 -22.52
N GLY A 47 3.66 14.07 -23.28
CA GLY A 47 4.76 14.21 -24.24
C GLY A 47 6.15 14.40 -23.59
N LYS A 48 6.29 14.02 -22.32
CA LYS A 48 7.48 14.21 -21.49
C LYS A 48 8.25 12.92 -21.20
N GLU A 49 8.08 11.87 -22.01
CA GLU A 49 8.75 10.57 -21.82
C GLU A 49 10.28 10.70 -21.65
N LYS A 50 10.94 11.51 -22.47
CA LYS A 50 12.39 11.74 -22.34
C LYS A 50 12.76 12.35 -20.98
N ARG A 51 11.90 13.21 -20.42
CA ARG A 51 12.12 13.79 -19.08
C ARG A 51 11.98 12.73 -17.99
N PHE A 52 11.04 11.80 -18.13
CA PHE A 52 10.88 10.66 -17.20
C PHE A 52 12.19 9.86 -17.07
N PHE A 53 12.76 9.40 -18.18
CA PHE A 53 14.01 8.63 -18.13
C PHE A 53 15.21 9.48 -17.66
N LYS A 54 15.24 10.77 -18.02
CA LYS A 54 16.26 11.69 -17.47
C LYS A 54 16.16 11.81 -15.95
N LEU A 55 14.95 11.87 -15.39
CA LEU A 55 14.74 11.90 -13.94
C LEU A 55 15.20 10.60 -13.28
N LEU A 56 14.88 9.44 -13.86
CA LEU A 56 15.38 8.15 -13.35
C LEU A 56 16.91 8.09 -13.32
N ASP A 57 17.58 8.49 -14.41
CA ASP A 57 19.05 8.55 -14.48
C ASP A 57 19.63 9.52 -13.43
N GLN A 58 19.04 10.70 -13.26
CA GLN A 58 19.44 11.67 -12.23
C GLN A 58 19.29 11.13 -10.80
N ILE A 59 18.17 10.46 -10.50
CA ILE A 59 17.93 9.79 -9.22
C ILE A 59 19.00 8.72 -8.97
N VAL A 60 19.31 7.90 -9.98
CA VAL A 60 20.27 6.80 -9.84
C VAL A 60 21.69 7.32 -9.57
N ARG A 61 22.07 8.46 -10.18
CA ARG A 61 23.39 9.07 -10.01
C ARG A 61 23.61 9.80 -8.69
N MET A 62 22.54 10.22 -8.00
CA MET A 62 22.63 11.05 -6.79
C MET A 62 23.53 12.28 -6.99
N GLU A 63 23.33 13.02 -8.07
CA GLU A 63 23.94 14.34 -8.29
C GLU A 63 22.90 15.44 -8.00
N PRO A 64 22.67 15.81 -6.72
CA PRO A 64 21.67 16.82 -6.38
C PRO A 64 22.24 18.21 -6.68
N ASP A 65 21.82 18.81 -7.78
CA ASP A 65 21.72 20.27 -7.82
C ASP A 65 20.37 20.70 -7.22
N SER A 66 20.31 21.93 -6.72
CA SER A 66 19.11 22.48 -6.08
C SER A 66 17.90 22.60 -7.01
N ALA A 67 18.09 22.58 -8.34
CA ALA A 67 17.00 22.68 -9.31
C ALA A 67 16.30 21.32 -9.51
N ILE A 68 17.02 20.21 -9.35
CA ILE A 68 16.49 18.85 -9.50
C ILE A 68 15.68 18.40 -8.27
N GLU A 69 15.96 18.95 -7.08
CA GLU A 69 15.32 18.51 -5.82
C GLU A 69 13.79 18.61 -5.86
N SER A 70 13.23 19.73 -6.35
CA SER A 70 11.77 19.89 -6.40
C SER A 70 11.11 18.88 -7.35
N GLU A 71 11.76 18.55 -8.46
CA GLU A 71 11.23 17.58 -9.43
C GLU A 71 11.34 16.15 -8.90
N VAL A 72 12.43 15.80 -8.22
CA VAL A 72 12.59 14.49 -7.56
C VAL A 72 11.58 14.32 -6.43
N ASN A 73 11.33 15.37 -5.63
CA ASN A 73 10.30 15.35 -4.60
C ASN A 73 8.91 15.10 -5.19
N GLN A 74 8.54 15.81 -6.27
CA GLN A 74 7.26 15.59 -6.94
C GLN A 74 7.17 14.19 -7.55
N PHE A 75 8.26 13.70 -8.15
CA PHE A 75 8.32 12.36 -8.71
C PHE A 75 8.12 11.28 -7.62
N ALA A 76 8.84 11.39 -6.50
CA ALA A 76 8.71 10.47 -5.38
C ALA A 76 7.29 10.49 -4.79
N TYR A 77 6.69 11.68 -4.68
CA TYR A 77 5.31 11.85 -4.25
C TYR A 77 4.33 11.16 -5.21
N ASP A 78 4.44 11.41 -6.51
CA ASP A 78 3.57 10.79 -7.53
C ASP A 78 3.68 9.24 -7.49
N VAL A 79 4.88 8.69 -7.28
CA VAL A 79 5.10 7.24 -7.13
C VAL A 79 4.43 6.69 -5.88
N ILE A 80 4.62 7.31 -4.71
CA ILE A 80 3.99 6.87 -3.45
C ILE A 80 2.46 6.97 -3.54
N LEU A 81 1.97 8.08 -4.11
CA LEU A 81 0.55 8.35 -4.26
C LEU A 81 -0.13 7.26 -5.11
N THR A 82 0.53 6.79 -6.17
CA THR A 82 0.00 5.75 -7.06
C THR A 82 0.26 4.32 -6.58
N LEU A 83 1.26 4.11 -5.72
CA LEU A 83 1.51 2.84 -5.06
C LEU A 83 0.49 2.56 -3.94
N PHE A 84 0.16 3.58 -3.14
CA PHE A 84 -0.75 3.48 -2.00
C PHE A 84 -1.91 4.49 -2.04
N PRO A 85 -2.70 4.55 -3.13
CA PRO A 85 -3.72 5.59 -3.31
C PRO A 85 -4.80 5.55 -2.23
N HIS A 86 -5.11 4.37 -1.69
CA HIS A 86 -6.09 4.16 -0.63
C HIS A 86 -5.69 4.79 0.72
N GLN A 87 -4.40 5.08 0.95
CA GLN A 87 -3.95 5.79 2.15
C GLN A 87 -4.35 7.27 2.10
N PHE A 88 -4.41 7.85 0.90
CA PHE A 88 -4.75 9.27 0.68
C PHE A 88 -6.23 9.47 0.34
N ASN A 89 -6.82 8.52 -0.39
CA ASN A 89 -8.22 8.54 -0.77
C ASN A 89 -8.80 7.11 -0.71
N LYS A 90 -9.67 6.87 0.28
CA LYS A 90 -10.29 5.55 0.52
C LYS A 90 -11.22 5.07 -0.60
N LYS A 91 -11.53 5.90 -1.58
CA LYS A 91 -12.26 5.50 -2.81
C LYS A 91 -11.36 4.89 -3.88
N LEU A 92 -10.05 5.11 -3.78
CA LEU A 92 -9.07 4.60 -4.74
C LEU A 92 -8.43 3.30 -4.24
N SER A 93 -7.98 2.49 -5.18
CA SER A 93 -7.24 1.23 -5.01
C SER A 93 -6.10 1.21 -6.04
N GLN A 94 -5.23 0.21 -6.01
CA GLN A 94 -4.11 0.17 -6.96
C GLN A 94 -4.56 0.07 -8.41
N VAL A 95 -5.75 -0.49 -8.66
CA VAL A 95 -6.24 -0.68 -10.02
C VAL A 95 -6.74 0.60 -10.68
N ASN A 96 -7.17 1.58 -9.89
CA ASN A 96 -7.54 2.91 -10.35
C ASN A 96 -6.57 3.99 -9.84
N SER A 97 -5.32 3.60 -9.53
CA SER A 97 -4.29 4.49 -8.97
C SER A 97 -4.01 5.70 -9.86
N MET A 98 -4.20 5.57 -11.18
CA MET A 98 -4.01 6.68 -12.13
C MET A 98 -4.90 7.88 -11.80
N CYS A 99 -6.09 7.68 -11.21
CA CYS A 99 -6.99 8.75 -10.79
C CYS A 99 -6.40 9.68 -9.72
N ALA A 100 -5.32 9.28 -9.05
CA ALA A 100 -4.62 10.13 -8.10
C ALA A 100 -3.68 11.14 -8.80
N LEU A 101 -3.34 10.91 -10.08
CA LEU A 101 -2.53 11.82 -10.88
C LEU A 101 -3.41 12.74 -11.72
N THR A 102 -2.90 13.94 -12.03
CA THR A 102 -3.59 14.90 -12.90
C THR A 102 -2.69 15.39 -14.03
N ILE A 103 -3.32 15.74 -15.15
CA ILE A 103 -2.75 16.56 -16.22
C ILE A 103 -3.67 17.77 -16.40
N ASN A 104 -3.12 18.99 -16.36
CA ASN A 104 -3.90 20.24 -16.42
C ASN A 104 -5.06 20.26 -15.38
N ASN A 105 -4.77 19.81 -14.15
CA ASN A 105 -5.72 19.67 -13.05
C ASN A 105 -6.91 18.73 -13.31
N LYS A 106 -6.86 17.88 -14.34
CA LYS A 106 -7.86 16.85 -14.61
C LYS A 106 -7.29 15.47 -14.29
N PRO A 107 -8.02 14.62 -13.54
CA PRO A 107 -7.54 13.30 -13.18
C PRO A 107 -7.35 12.43 -14.41
N LEU A 108 -6.33 11.57 -14.39
CA LEU A 108 -6.23 10.49 -15.37
C LEU A 108 -7.31 9.45 -15.06
N VAL A 109 -7.96 8.92 -16.10
CA VAL A 109 -8.96 7.86 -15.95
C VAL A 109 -8.73 6.80 -17.01
N SER A 110 -9.09 5.57 -16.69
CA SER A 110 -9.17 4.52 -17.70
C SER A 110 -10.35 4.78 -18.63
N SER A 111 -10.12 4.56 -19.93
CA SER A 111 -11.14 4.60 -20.98
C SER A 111 -11.63 3.20 -21.35
N PHE A 112 -10.92 2.15 -20.93
CA PHE A 112 -11.25 0.75 -21.20
C PHE A 112 -10.53 -0.14 -20.19
N ASP A 113 -11.29 -0.97 -19.48
CA ASP A 113 -10.78 -1.90 -18.48
C ASP A 113 -11.18 -3.33 -18.83
N PHE A 114 -10.23 -4.26 -18.79
CA PHE A 114 -10.47 -5.64 -19.20
C PHE A 114 -9.54 -6.61 -18.46
N ALA A 115 -10.05 -7.78 -18.08
CA ALA A 115 -9.26 -8.83 -17.45
C ALA A 115 -9.68 -10.21 -17.96
N ILE A 116 -8.71 -11.06 -18.30
CA ILE A 116 -8.95 -12.44 -18.72
C ILE A 116 -7.70 -13.31 -18.48
N ALA A 117 -7.89 -14.58 -18.16
CA ALA A 117 -6.86 -15.62 -18.31
C ALA A 117 -7.11 -16.39 -19.62
N THR A 118 -6.17 -16.35 -20.56
CA THR A 118 -6.31 -17.06 -21.84
C THR A 118 -4.95 -17.36 -22.47
N HIS A 119 -4.94 -18.07 -23.60
CA HIS A 119 -3.71 -18.43 -24.31
C HIS A 119 -3.10 -17.27 -25.11
N ASP A 120 -1.81 -17.37 -25.40
CA ASP A 120 -1.03 -16.35 -26.14
C ASP A 120 -1.71 -15.93 -27.44
N LYS A 121 -2.19 -16.89 -28.23
CA LYS A 121 -2.88 -16.60 -29.51
C LYS A 121 -4.15 -15.77 -29.35
N ASN A 122 -4.86 -15.96 -28.25
CA ASN A 122 -6.05 -15.16 -27.95
C ASN A 122 -5.63 -13.75 -27.52
N TRP A 123 -4.58 -13.62 -26.72
CA TRP A 123 -4.01 -12.32 -26.35
C TRP A 123 -3.46 -11.54 -27.55
N GLU A 124 -2.81 -12.22 -28.50
CA GLU A 124 -2.35 -11.63 -29.76
C GLU A 124 -3.54 -10.98 -30.51
N GLU A 125 -4.64 -11.73 -30.66
CA GLU A 125 -5.85 -11.22 -31.32
C GLU A 125 -6.58 -10.15 -30.48
N ILE A 126 -6.56 -10.22 -29.15
CA ILE A 126 -7.12 -9.18 -28.28
C ILE A 126 -6.36 -7.87 -28.46
N PHE A 127 -5.02 -7.88 -28.45
CA PHE A 127 -4.22 -6.66 -28.65
C PHE A 127 -4.41 -6.07 -30.05
N LYS A 128 -4.49 -6.94 -31.06
CA LYS A 128 -4.80 -6.54 -32.44
C LYS A 128 -6.18 -5.88 -32.55
N ASN A 129 -7.22 -6.46 -31.94
CA ASN A 129 -8.59 -5.92 -31.94
C ASN A 129 -8.74 -4.68 -31.07
N LEU A 130 -8.00 -4.59 -29.96
CA LEU A 130 -7.93 -3.38 -29.15
C LEU A 130 -7.40 -2.21 -29.98
N ALA A 131 -6.47 -2.48 -30.90
CA ALA A 131 -5.90 -1.51 -31.82
C ALA A 131 -5.41 -0.25 -31.07
N LEU A 132 -4.47 -0.45 -30.15
CA LEU A 132 -3.90 0.62 -29.32
C LEU A 132 -3.37 1.76 -30.20
N GLN A 133 -3.83 2.99 -29.95
CA GLN A 133 -3.45 4.17 -30.73
C GLN A 133 -2.17 4.82 -30.17
N GLU A 134 -1.53 5.69 -30.96
CA GLU A 134 -0.28 6.35 -30.55
C GLU A 134 -0.45 7.39 -29.42
N ASP A 135 -1.66 7.93 -29.26
CA ASP A 135 -2.02 8.86 -28.17
C ASP A 135 -2.64 8.16 -26.95
N GLU A 136 -2.47 6.83 -26.86
CA GLU A 136 -2.94 5.96 -25.79
C GLU A 136 -1.77 5.27 -25.10
N ILE A 137 -1.92 4.96 -23.82
CA ILE A 137 -1.02 4.07 -23.09
C ILE A 137 -1.82 3.00 -22.36
N LEU A 138 -1.35 1.76 -22.46
CA LEU A 138 -1.94 0.62 -21.80
C LEU A 138 -1.14 0.31 -20.53
N ARG A 139 -1.79 0.35 -19.38
CA ARG A 139 -1.27 -0.29 -18.18
C ARG A 139 -1.64 -1.77 -18.25
N VAL A 140 -0.68 -2.67 -18.07
CA VAL A 140 -0.89 -4.12 -18.07
C VAL A 140 -0.39 -4.67 -16.73
N SER A 141 -1.20 -5.43 -16.03
CA SER A 141 -0.84 -6.05 -14.75
C SER A 141 -1.23 -7.52 -14.70
N GLY A 142 -0.37 -8.31 -14.06
CA GLY A 142 -0.64 -9.70 -13.65
C GLY A 142 -1.01 -9.75 -12.18
N THR A 143 -0.50 -10.76 -11.46
CA THR A 143 -0.76 -10.98 -10.02
C THR A 143 0.04 -10.06 -9.10
N VAL A 144 1.31 -9.83 -9.41
CA VAL A 144 2.27 -9.13 -8.52
C VAL A 144 3.09 -8.05 -9.21
N HIS A 145 2.91 -7.86 -10.53
CA HIS A 145 3.71 -6.93 -11.32
C HIS A 145 2.84 -6.15 -12.31
N ALA A 146 3.33 -4.97 -12.70
CA ALA A 146 2.70 -4.12 -13.69
C ALA A 146 3.74 -3.54 -14.65
N VAL A 147 3.33 -3.32 -15.90
CA VAL A 147 4.11 -2.69 -16.97
C VAL A 147 3.24 -1.71 -17.76
N ALA A 148 3.87 -0.83 -18.53
CA ALA A 148 3.18 0.01 -19.50
C ALA A 148 3.52 -0.42 -20.92
N VAL A 149 2.52 -0.41 -21.81
CA VAL A 149 2.67 -0.64 -23.24
C VAL A 149 2.11 0.56 -24.00
N ARG A 150 2.89 1.13 -24.92
CA ARG A 150 2.43 2.17 -25.85
C ARG A 150 2.75 1.79 -27.29
N ARG A 151 2.09 2.43 -28.25
CA ARG A 151 2.37 2.23 -29.68
C ARG A 151 3.07 3.45 -30.27
N THR A 152 4.10 3.25 -31.07
CA THR A 152 4.76 4.32 -31.84
C THR A 152 5.40 3.74 -33.08
N ASN A 153 5.23 4.40 -34.23
CA ASN A 153 5.79 3.96 -35.50
C ASN A 153 5.44 2.48 -35.80
N ASN A 154 4.19 2.09 -35.52
CA ASN A 154 3.68 0.73 -35.63
C ASN A 154 4.39 -0.35 -34.80
N LYS A 155 5.22 0.03 -33.83
CA LYS A 155 5.81 -0.90 -32.86
C LYS A 155 5.17 -0.74 -31.48
N TYR A 156 5.22 -1.81 -30.70
CA TYR A 156 4.90 -1.79 -29.29
C TYR A 156 6.15 -1.45 -28.48
N ILE A 157 6.02 -0.51 -27.56
CA ILE A 157 7.09 -0.10 -26.65
C ILE A 157 6.63 -0.44 -25.24
N VAL A 158 7.37 -1.35 -24.60
CA VAL A 158 7.10 -1.82 -23.24
C VAL A 158 8.06 -1.14 -22.29
N TYR A 159 7.51 -0.43 -21.31
CA TYR A 159 8.23 -0.01 -20.11
C TYR A 159 7.91 -1.01 -19.00
N ASP A 160 8.91 -1.80 -18.65
CA ASP A 160 8.92 -2.61 -17.44
C ASP A 160 9.92 -1.97 -16.47
N PRO A 161 9.52 -1.60 -15.25
CA PRO A 161 10.43 -1.13 -14.21
C PRO A 161 11.62 -2.07 -13.94
N ASN A 162 11.58 -3.35 -14.31
CA ASN A 162 12.69 -4.29 -14.20
C ASN A 162 13.66 -4.28 -15.39
N TYR A 163 13.35 -3.59 -16.48
CA TYR A 163 14.28 -3.46 -17.60
C TYR A 163 15.39 -2.48 -17.27
N SER A 164 16.62 -2.96 -17.25
CA SER A 164 17.81 -2.11 -17.12
C SER A 164 17.92 -1.08 -18.26
N SER A 165 17.42 -1.40 -19.46
CA SER A 165 17.36 -0.50 -20.61
C SER A 165 16.25 0.56 -20.54
N GLY A 166 15.37 0.50 -19.53
CA GLY A 166 14.15 1.30 -19.45
C GLY A 166 13.02 0.71 -20.30
N THR A 167 13.19 0.65 -21.62
CA THR A 167 12.16 0.10 -22.53
C THR A 167 12.69 -1.01 -23.44
N LYS A 168 11.76 -1.82 -23.96
CA LYS A 168 11.98 -2.72 -25.10
C LYS A 168 10.95 -2.46 -26.20
N GLU A 169 11.35 -2.69 -27.45
CA GLU A 169 10.48 -2.56 -28.62
C GLU A 169 10.14 -3.93 -29.19
N PHE A 170 8.90 -4.09 -29.65
CA PHE A 170 8.39 -5.31 -30.28
C PHE A 170 7.62 -4.95 -31.55
N SER A 171 7.83 -5.73 -32.61
CA SER A 171 7.34 -5.37 -33.95
C SER A 171 5.90 -5.78 -34.19
N ASN A 172 5.38 -6.74 -33.42
CA ASN A 172 4.05 -7.33 -33.60
C ASN A 172 3.51 -7.88 -32.27
N GLU A 173 2.24 -8.27 -32.28
CA GLU A 173 1.55 -8.80 -31.12
C GLU A 173 2.19 -10.10 -30.60
N HIS A 174 2.67 -10.97 -31.48
CA HIS A 174 3.30 -12.24 -31.08
C HIS A 174 4.54 -12.02 -30.23
N GLU A 175 5.45 -11.14 -30.68
CA GLU A 175 6.65 -10.76 -29.93
C GLU A 175 6.31 -10.10 -28.59
N LEU A 176 5.33 -9.19 -28.58
CA LEU A 176 4.87 -8.53 -27.36
C LEU A 176 4.31 -9.53 -26.35
N ILE A 177 3.38 -10.40 -26.76
CA ILE A 177 2.73 -11.36 -25.86
C ILE A 177 3.74 -12.38 -25.34
N SER A 178 4.69 -12.82 -26.18
CA SER A 178 5.78 -13.70 -25.73
C SER A 178 6.62 -13.06 -24.63
N GLU A 179 6.98 -11.78 -24.77
CA GLU A 179 7.70 -11.05 -23.72
C GLU A 179 6.87 -10.95 -22.44
N LEU A 180 5.60 -10.53 -22.56
CA LEU A 180 4.71 -10.35 -21.42
C LEU A 180 4.50 -11.67 -20.66
N HIS A 181 4.30 -12.77 -21.37
CA HIS A 181 4.12 -14.09 -20.75
C HIS A 181 5.38 -14.55 -20.02
N TYR A 182 6.50 -14.64 -20.73
CA TYR A 182 7.64 -15.44 -20.25
C TYR A 182 8.67 -14.62 -19.48
N ASN A 183 8.83 -13.33 -19.78
CA ASN A 183 9.90 -12.51 -19.21
C ASN A 183 9.37 -11.47 -18.21
N VAL A 184 8.13 -11.00 -18.39
CA VAL A 184 7.52 -10.01 -17.49
C VAL A 184 6.71 -10.66 -16.37
N PHE A 185 5.73 -11.50 -16.71
CA PHE A 185 4.83 -12.09 -15.71
C PHE A 185 5.21 -13.51 -15.28
N GLY A 186 6.00 -14.22 -16.09
CA GLY A 186 6.54 -15.54 -15.77
C GLY A 186 5.46 -16.60 -15.52
N TYR A 187 4.37 -16.57 -16.29
CA TYR A 187 3.37 -17.64 -16.27
C TYR A 187 3.93 -18.93 -16.88
N HIS A 188 3.51 -20.07 -16.33
CA HIS A 188 3.94 -21.39 -16.78
C HIS A 188 2.80 -22.41 -16.69
N ASN A 189 3.01 -23.59 -17.27
CA ASN A 189 2.09 -24.71 -17.10
C ASN A 189 2.33 -25.38 -15.74
N GLY A 190 1.42 -26.25 -15.26
CA GLY A 190 1.53 -26.90 -13.94
C GLY A 190 2.79 -27.73 -13.66
N PHE A 191 3.72 -27.82 -14.62
CA PHE A 191 5.02 -28.49 -14.51
C PHE A 191 6.22 -27.53 -14.54
N TYR A 192 6.00 -26.22 -14.36
CA TYR A 192 7.05 -25.17 -14.44
C TYR A 192 7.76 -25.11 -15.80
N ILE A 193 7.10 -25.54 -16.86
CA ILE A 193 7.59 -25.46 -18.24
C ILE A 193 6.88 -24.28 -18.92
N LYS A 194 7.60 -23.57 -19.82
CA LYS A 194 7.01 -22.52 -20.65
C LYS A 194 5.73 -23.01 -21.34
N GLY A 195 4.64 -22.26 -21.17
CA GLY A 195 3.31 -22.55 -21.67
C GLY A 195 2.25 -22.27 -20.60
N GLY A 196 0.98 -22.58 -20.88
CA GLY A 196 -0.12 -22.31 -19.95
C GLY A 196 -0.95 -21.08 -20.34
N LEU A 197 -1.77 -20.60 -19.41
CA LEU A 197 -2.57 -19.40 -19.59
C LEU A 197 -1.78 -18.18 -19.15
N LEU A 198 -1.95 -17.08 -19.88
CA LEU A 198 -1.50 -15.76 -19.49
C LEU A 198 -2.69 -15.00 -18.89
N GLY A 199 -2.61 -14.69 -17.61
CA GLY A 199 -3.57 -13.83 -16.93
C GLY A 199 -3.13 -12.38 -16.99
N MET A 200 -3.91 -11.50 -17.61
CA MET A 200 -3.64 -10.07 -17.57
C MET A 200 -4.91 -9.26 -17.36
N MET A 201 -4.71 -8.16 -16.65
CA MET A 201 -5.61 -7.04 -16.55
C MET A 201 -5.02 -5.85 -17.29
N ILE A 202 -5.82 -5.18 -18.10
CA ILE A 202 -5.40 -4.04 -18.90
C ILE A 202 -6.29 -2.82 -18.63
N ASN A 203 -5.66 -1.65 -18.61
CA ASN A 203 -6.34 -0.35 -18.51
C ASN A 203 -5.82 0.57 -19.62
N VAL A 204 -6.68 1.00 -20.54
CA VAL A 204 -6.30 1.99 -21.57
C VAL A 204 -6.46 3.39 -21.01
N ILE A 205 -5.37 4.14 -20.92
CA ILE A 205 -5.34 5.49 -20.38
C ILE A 205 -5.12 6.47 -21.53
N ARG A 206 -5.92 7.53 -21.55
CA ARG A 206 -5.87 8.61 -22.55
C ARG A 206 -5.60 9.93 -21.86
N HIS A 207 -5.03 10.89 -22.59
CA HIS A 207 -4.92 12.24 -22.06
C HIS A 207 -6.32 12.76 -21.69
N PRO A 208 -6.54 13.33 -20.49
CA PRO A 208 -7.87 13.71 -20.00
C PRO A 208 -8.54 14.85 -20.78
N GLU A 209 -7.84 15.40 -21.78
CA GLU A 209 -8.34 16.46 -22.67
C GLU A 209 -8.51 15.96 -24.10
N ASN A 210 -8.17 14.70 -24.37
CA ASN A 210 -8.39 14.07 -25.66
C ASN A 210 -9.88 13.79 -25.84
N LYS A 211 -10.55 14.65 -26.60
CA LYS A 211 -11.98 14.54 -26.92
C LYS A 211 -12.27 13.67 -28.15
N LYS A 212 -11.25 13.10 -28.80
CA LYS A 212 -11.47 12.26 -29.99
C LYS A 212 -12.34 11.05 -29.60
N PRO A 213 -13.43 10.76 -30.33
CA PRO A 213 -14.20 9.55 -30.11
C PRO A 213 -13.30 8.32 -30.23
N ARG A 214 -13.47 7.37 -29.33
CA ARG A 214 -12.72 6.12 -29.32
C ARG A 214 -13.70 4.97 -29.15
N ALA A 215 -13.87 4.19 -30.21
CA ALA A 215 -14.67 2.98 -30.16
C ALA A 215 -13.79 1.84 -29.67
N PHE A 216 -14.10 1.29 -28.50
CA PHE A 216 -13.46 0.07 -28.00
C PHE A 216 -14.28 -1.16 -28.37
N PRO A 217 -13.65 -2.35 -28.49
CA PRO A 217 -14.37 -3.60 -28.57
C PRO A 217 -15.29 -3.80 -27.35
N GLN A 218 -16.42 -4.47 -27.53
CA GLN A 218 -17.27 -4.82 -26.40
C GLN A 218 -16.61 -5.95 -25.60
N ILE A 219 -16.42 -5.73 -24.30
CA ILE A 219 -15.71 -6.68 -23.43
C ILE A 219 -16.35 -8.07 -23.45
N THR A 220 -17.69 -8.14 -23.44
CA THR A 220 -18.45 -9.40 -23.49
C THR A 220 -18.15 -10.22 -24.75
N GLN A 221 -17.87 -9.57 -25.89
CA GLN A 221 -17.49 -10.28 -27.13
C GLN A 221 -16.16 -11.03 -26.99
N PHE A 222 -15.22 -10.53 -26.18
CA PHE A 222 -13.98 -11.27 -25.91
C PHE A 222 -14.25 -12.50 -25.06
N TYR A 223 -15.10 -12.38 -24.03
CA TYR A 223 -15.48 -13.55 -23.22
C TYR A 223 -16.28 -14.56 -24.01
N ASP A 224 -17.23 -14.13 -24.83
CA ASP A 224 -18.00 -14.99 -25.73
C ASP A 224 -17.12 -15.78 -26.70
N ARG A 225 -16.02 -15.15 -27.16
CA ARG A 225 -15.12 -15.75 -28.14
C ARG A 225 -14.10 -16.71 -27.54
N TYR A 226 -13.55 -16.37 -26.37
CA TYR A 226 -12.38 -17.05 -25.82
C TYR A 226 -12.67 -17.91 -24.59
N LEU A 227 -13.84 -17.75 -23.97
CA LEU A 227 -14.26 -18.54 -22.81
C LEU A 227 -15.45 -19.44 -23.16
N THR A 228 -15.39 -20.64 -22.61
CA THR A 228 -16.35 -21.74 -22.72
C THR A 228 -16.60 -22.32 -21.33
N GLU A 229 -17.62 -23.15 -21.18
CA GLU A 229 -17.90 -23.85 -19.91
C GLU A 229 -16.69 -24.66 -19.40
N ASN A 230 -15.82 -25.12 -20.32
CA ASN A 230 -14.67 -25.95 -19.99
C ASN A 230 -13.44 -25.17 -19.48
N ASN A 231 -13.28 -23.90 -19.83
CA ASN A 231 -12.08 -23.11 -19.50
C ASN A 231 -12.38 -21.80 -18.75
N ILE A 232 -13.64 -21.43 -18.54
CA ILE A 232 -14.02 -20.18 -17.88
C ILE A 232 -13.51 -20.07 -16.44
N ASN A 233 -13.28 -21.21 -15.78
CA ASN A 233 -12.78 -21.29 -14.41
C ASN A 233 -11.28 -21.62 -14.34
N ASP A 234 -10.60 -21.71 -15.48
CA ASP A 234 -9.16 -21.98 -15.49
C ASP A 234 -8.38 -20.82 -14.85
N VAL A 235 -7.24 -21.17 -14.28
CA VAL A 235 -6.39 -20.27 -13.52
C VAL A 235 -5.01 -20.22 -14.17
N ALA A 236 -4.52 -19.02 -14.45
CA ALA A 236 -3.13 -18.83 -14.83
C ALA A 236 -2.24 -18.81 -13.57
N VAL A 237 -1.14 -19.56 -13.58
CA VAL A 237 -0.23 -19.69 -12.42
C VAL A 237 1.13 -19.11 -12.77
N SER A 238 1.58 -18.14 -11.99
CA SER A 238 2.91 -17.52 -12.14
C SER A 238 3.98 -18.30 -11.37
N PHE A 239 5.23 -18.19 -11.80
CA PHE A 239 6.39 -18.81 -11.14
C PHE A 239 6.53 -18.46 -9.66
N HIS A 240 6.00 -17.30 -9.28
CA HIS A 240 6.07 -16.76 -7.92
C HIS A 240 4.89 -17.24 -7.04
N GLY A 241 4.10 -18.20 -7.52
CA GLY A 241 2.96 -18.78 -6.79
C GLY A 241 1.65 -17.99 -6.88
N GLY A 242 1.66 -16.81 -7.50
CA GLY A 242 0.44 -16.03 -7.71
C GLY A 242 -0.48 -16.65 -8.77
N THR A 243 -1.78 -16.68 -8.50
CA THR A 243 -2.83 -17.19 -9.38
C THR A 243 -3.68 -16.07 -9.98
N PHE A 244 -4.11 -16.23 -11.22
CA PHE A 244 -5.02 -15.31 -11.90
C PHE A 244 -6.25 -16.04 -12.39
N ASN A 245 -7.40 -15.76 -11.77
CA ASN A 245 -8.72 -16.18 -12.22
C ASN A 245 -9.46 -15.01 -12.90
N THR A 246 -10.15 -15.29 -14.00
CA THR A 246 -10.85 -14.28 -14.81
C THR A 246 -11.95 -13.55 -14.03
N LEU A 247 -12.82 -14.26 -13.30
CA LEU A 247 -13.95 -13.65 -12.58
C LEU A 247 -13.44 -12.77 -11.43
N GLU A 248 -12.45 -13.27 -10.69
CA GLU A 248 -11.80 -12.53 -9.60
C GLU A 248 -11.20 -11.21 -10.05
N HIS A 249 -10.42 -11.21 -11.13
CA HIS A 249 -9.80 -10.00 -11.65
C HIS A 249 -10.79 -9.09 -12.38
N ALA A 250 -11.81 -9.64 -13.03
CA ALA A 250 -12.91 -8.85 -13.57
C ALA A 250 -13.68 -8.13 -12.45
N ALA A 251 -13.85 -8.75 -11.28
CA ALA A 251 -14.52 -8.10 -10.13
C ALA A 251 -13.77 -6.86 -9.62
N MET A 252 -12.47 -6.75 -9.88
CA MET A 252 -11.67 -5.59 -9.51
C MET A 252 -11.92 -4.37 -10.41
N VAL A 253 -12.26 -4.57 -11.69
CA VAL A 253 -12.26 -3.49 -12.71
C VAL A 253 -13.52 -3.35 -13.53
N SER A 254 -14.27 -4.43 -13.72
CA SER A 254 -15.35 -4.49 -14.69
C SER A 254 -16.69 -4.05 -14.10
N HIS A 255 -17.63 -3.76 -14.99
CA HIS A 255 -19.00 -3.37 -14.62
C HIS A 255 -19.91 -4.58 -14.39
N ALA A 256 -21.10 -4.32 -13.81
CA ALA A 256 -22.07 -5.34 -13.46
C ALA A 256 -22.47 -6.27 -14.63
N GLU A 257 -22.56 -5.72 -15.86
CA GLU A 257 -22.92 -6.48 -17.06
C GLU A 257 -21.88 -7.57 -17.39
N VAL A 258 -20.59 -7.23 -17.30
CA VAL A 258 -19.49 -8.18 -17.53
C VAL A 258 -19.53 -9.31 -16.51
N ILE A 259 -19.72 -8.98 -15.23
CA ILE A 259 -19.80 -9.97 -14.17
C ILE A 259 -20.98 -10.91 -14.40
N LYS A 260 -22.15 -10.39 -14.77
CA LYS A 260 -23.32 -11.22 -15.09
C LYS A 260 -23.04 -12.13 -16.28
N ASN A 261 -22.44 -11.63 -17.35
CA ASN A 261 -22.07 -12.44 -18.52
C ASN A 261 -21.12 -13.60 -18.15
N LEU A 262 -20.12 -13.35 -17.30
CA LEU A 262 -19.22 -14.40 -16.82
C LEU A 262 -19.96 -15.46 -15.98
N LEU A 263 -20.83 -15.02 -15.06
CA LEU A 263 -21.63 -15.93 -14.22
C LEU A 263 -22.62 -16.77 -15.06
N GLU A 264 -23.29 -16.16 -16.04
CA GLU A 264 -24.20 -16.83 -16.97
C GLU A 264 -23.50 -17.90 -17.82
N LYS A 265 -22.22 -17.71 -18.12
CA LYS A 265 -21.36 -18.68 -18.81
C LYS A 265 -20.81 -19.80 -17.91
N GLY A 266 -21.09 -19.76 -16.61
CA GLY A 266 -20.64 -20.78 -15.66
C GLY A 266 -19.35 -20.46 -14.89
N ALA A 267 -18.92 -19.19 -14.86
CA ALA A 267 -17.88 -18.78 -13.92
C ALA A 267 -18.33 -19.00 -12.47
N LYS A 268 -17.45 -19.53 -11.63
CA LYS A 268 -17.72 -19.84 -10.22
C LYS A 268 -16.96 -18.88 -9.33
N ASP A 269 -17.69 -18.23 -8.43
CA ASP A 269 -17.11 -17.44 -7.34
C ASP A 269 -16.82 -18.36 -6.14
N ASN A 270 -15.81 -19.21 -6.28
CA ASN A 270 -15.42 -20.17 -5.24
C ASN A 270 -15.05 -19.42 -3.95
N ASP A 271 -15.62 -19.85 -2.82
CA ASP A 271 -15.47 -19.22 -1.50
C ASP A 271 -15.75 -17.71 -1.45
N HIS A 272 -16.41 -17.18 -2.48
CA HIS A 272 -16.71 -15.77 -2.66
C HIS A 272 -15.49 -14.84 -2.78
N GLN A 273 -14.40 -15.34 -3.36
CA GLN A 273 -13.16 -14.57 -3.58
C GLN A 273 -13.38 -13.35 -4.47
N ALA A 274 -14.12 -13.49 -5.58
CA ALA A 274 -14.41 -12.36 -6.47
C ALA A 274 -15.23 -11.29 -5.74
N ALA A 275 -16.20 -11.68 -4.90
CA ALA A 275 -16.96 -10.73 -4.09
C ALA A 275 -16.06 -10.01 -3.07
N GLY A 276 -15.11 -10.74 -2.47
CA GLY A 276 -14.07 -10.18 -1.60
C GLY A 276 -13.23 -9.12 -2.32
N TYR A 277 -12.75 -9.43 -3.53
CA TYR A 277 -12.01 -8.46 -4.35
C TYR A 277 -12.87 -7.25 -4.74
N ALA A 278 -14.14 -7.44 -5.11
CA ALA A 278 -15.03 -6.32 -5.40
C ALA A 278 -15.15 -5.36 -4.19
N VAL A 279 -15.18 -5.88 -2.96
CA VAL A 279 -15.12 -5.06 -1.74
C VAL A 279 -13.77 -4.36 -1.60
N MET A 280 -12.65 -5.11 -1.66
CA MET A 280 -11.30 -4.57 -1.44
C MET A 280 -10.91 -3.49 -2.46
N TYR A 281 -11.39 -3.61 -3.69
CA TYR A 281 -11.13 -2.66 -4.77
C TYR A 281 -12.20 -1.58 -4.93
N ASN A 282 -13.22 -1.57 -4.05
CA ASN A 282 -14.32 -0.60 -4.03
C ASN A 282 -15.14 -0.59 -5.34
N ASN A 283 -15.43 -1.78 -5.89
CA ASN A 283 -16.25 -1.98 -7.09
C ASN A 283 -17.67 -2.45 -6.71
N MET A 284 -18.54 -1.50 -6.38
CA MET A 284 -19.91 -1.76 -5.93
C MET A 284 -20.77 -2.42 -7.01
N GLU A 285 -20.53 -2.13 -8.28
CA GLU A 285 -21.31 -2.68 -9.39
C GLU A 285 -21.02 -4.17 -9.59
N ALA A 286 -19.75 -4.57 -9.55
CA ALA A 286 -19.36 -5.97 -9.52
C ALA A 286 -19.88 -6.69 -8.26
N LEU A 287 -19.74 -6.07 -7.09
CA LEU A 287 -20.21 -6.64 -5.82
C LEU A 287 -21.71 -6.97 -5.85
N LYS A 288 -22.54 -6.04 -6.32
CA LYS A 288 -23.99 -6.25 -6.46
C LYS A 288 -24.30 -7.40 -7.42
N ALA A 289 -23.58 -7.49 -8.53
CA ALA A 289 -23.76 -8.56 -9.52
C ALA A 289 -23.36 -9.94 -8.95
N LEU A 290 -22.24 -10.04 -8.24
CA LEU A 290 -21.75 -11.28 -7.62
C LEU A 290 -22.69 -11.78 -6.52
N LEU A 291 -23.18 -10.88 -5.67
CA LEU A 291 -24.06 -11.26 -4.56
C LEU A 291 -25.49 -11.55 -5.03
N GLY A 292 -25.99 -10.84 -6.04
CA GLY A 292 -27.36 -10.99 -6.53
C GLY A 292 -28.41 -11.03 -5.40
N LYS A 293 -29.12 -12.16 -5.31
CA LYS A 293 -30.13 -12.41 -4.26
C LYS A 293 -29.59 -13.13 -3.02
N ASN A 294 -28.29 -13.45 -2.95
CA ASN A 294 -27.69 -14.09 -1.78
C ASN A 294 -27.84 -13.19 -0.54
N ARG A 295 -28.23 -13.77 0.58
CA ARG A 295 -28.39 -13.11 1.89
C ARG A 295 -27.74 -13.89 3.03
N GLU A 296 -26.86 -14.83 2.73
CA GLU A 296 -26.17 -15.67 3.70
C GLU A 296 -25.38 -14.81 4.70
N THR A 297 -25.65 -15.00 5.99
CA THR A 297 -25.06 -14.17 7.05
C THR A 297 -23.55 -14.34 7.15
N GLY A 298 -23.02 -15.56 7.01
CA GLY A 298 -21.59 -15.85 7.10
C GLY A 298 -20.78 -15.14 6.02
N LEU A 299 -21.21 -15.23 4.76
CA LEU A 299 -20.67 -14.45 3.65
C LEU A 299 -20.69 -12.94 3.93
N PHE A 300 -21.86 -12.39 4.27
CA PHE A 300 -21.96 -10.95 4.53
C PHE A 300 -21.05 -10.50 5.68
N GLN A 301 -20.90 -11.31 6.73
CA GLN A 301 -19.96 -11.02 7.81
C GLN A 301 -18.52 -10.92 7.32
N ARG A 302 -18.06 -11.83 6.46
CA ARG A 302 -16.71 -11.75 5.85
C ARG A 302 -16.55 -10.49 5.00
N LEU A 303 -17.54 -10.16 4.18
CA LEU A 303 -17.50 -8.99 3.30
C LEU A 303 -17.56 -7.66 4.07
N PHE A 304 -18.38 -7.58 5.11
CA PHE A 304 -18.38 -6.42 6.01
C PHE A 304 -17.03 -6.29 6.70
N HIS A 305 -16.46 -7.39 7.20
CA HIS A 305 -15.14 -7.34 7.83
C HIS A 305 -14.08 -6.80 6.86
N ALA A 306 -14.04 -7.30 5.62
CA ALA A 306 -13.15 -6.78 4.58
C ALA A 306 -13.39 -5.30 4.27
N ALA A 307 -14.65 -4.86 4.16
CA ALA A 307 -14.99 -3.45 3.91
C ALA A 307 -14.50 -2.54 5.04
N LEU A 308 -14.69 -2.96 6.29
CA LEU A 308 -14.28 -2.22 7.48
C LEU A 308 -12.76 -2.15 7.59
N GLU A 309 -12.05 -3.29 7.49
CA GLU A 309 -10.59 -3.34 7.60
C GLU A 309 -9.86 -2.59 6.49
N ASN A 310 -10.49 -2.43 5.32
CA ASN A 310 -9.93 -1.64 4.20
C ASN A 310 -10.46 -0.20 4.17
N GLY A 311 -11.34 0.19 5.09
CA GLY A 311 -11.92 1.53 5.14
C GLY A 311 -12.84 1.88 3.96
N ARG A 312 -13.46 0.87 3.32
CA ARG A 312 -14.28 0.97 2.11
C ARG A 312 -15.72 1.33 2.44
N GLU A 313 -15.96 2.63 2.57
CA GLU A 313 -17.28 3.16 2.94
C GLU A 313 -18.36 2.83 1.91
N ASP A 314 -18.09 2.98 0.60
CA ASP A 314 -19.09 2.72 -0.44
C ASP A 314 -19.47 1.22 -0.50
N ALA A 315 -18.48 0.33 -0.33
CA ALA A 315 -18.73 -1.11 -0.21
C ALA A 315 -19.53 -1.45 1.05
N TYR A 316 -19.20 -0.83 2.20
CA TYR A 316 -19.98 -0.97 3.43
C TYR A 316 -21.43 -0.54 3.24
N ASP A 317 -21.66 0.65 2.66
CA ASP A 317 -23.00 1.18 2.43
C ASP A 317 -23.80 0.27 1.48
N THR A 318 -23.13 -0.28 0.45
CA THR A 318 -23.73 -1.26 -0.46
C THR A 318 -24.17 -2.51 0.29
N LEU A 319 -23.27 -3.13 1.08
CA LEU A 319 -23.58 -4.33 1.87
C LEU A 319 -24.69 -4.06 2.89
N PHE A 320 -24.65 -2.89 3.53
CA PHE A 320 -25.66 -2.46 4.50
C PHE A 320 -27.04 -2.30 3.85
N SER A 321 -27.12 -1.68 2.68
CA SER A 321 -28.37 -1.54 1.93
C SER A 321 -28.99 -2.88 1.54
N MET A 322 -28.16 -3.90 1.32
CA MET A 322 -28.61 -5.24 0.93
C MET A 322 -29.03 -6.12 2.12
N LYS A 323 -28.35 -5.98 3.28
CA LYS A 323 -28.57 -6.81 4.48
C LYS A 323 -29.49 -6.16 5.52
N GLY A 324 -29.50 -4.83 5.60
CA GLY A 324 -30.28 -4.03 6.56
C GLY A 324 -29.72 -3.97 7.99
N ALA A 325 -28.70 -4.76 8.31
CA ALA A 325 -28.09 -4.83 9.63
C ALA A 325 -26.63 -5.28 9.55
N LEU A 326 -25.85 -4.96 10.59
CA LEU A 326 -24.48 -5.45 10.73
C LEU A 326 -24.47 -6.88 11.30
N PRO A 327 -23.86 -7.86 10.61
CA PRO A 327 -23.83 -9.26 11.02
C PRO A 327 -22.67 -9.54 12.00
N PHE A 328 -22.48 -8.69 13.01
CA PHE A 328 -21.47 -8.90 14.05
C PHE A 328 -22.13 -9.17 15.39
N ASN A 329 -21.68 -10.23 16.07
CA ASN A 329 -22.14 -10.58 17.41
C ASN A 329 -21.52 -9.66 18.49
N SER A 330 -20.49 -8.89 18.14
CA SER A 330 -19.71 -8.07 19.05
C SER A 330 -19.43 -6.71 18.43
N SER A 331 -19.84 -5.63 19.11
CA SER A 331 -19.61 -4.25 18.65
C SER A 331 -18.12 -3.95 18.52
N ILE A 332 -17.29 -4.43 19.46
CA ILE A 332 -15.85 -4.17 19.45
C ILE A 332 -15.14 -4.80 18.25
N GLN A 333 -15.59 -5.97 17.77
CA GLN A 333 -15.01 -6.59 16.56
C GLN A 333 -15.17 -5.69 15.33
N ALA A 334 -16.37 -5.16 15.12
CA ALA A 334 -16.66 -4.25 14.02
C ALA A 334 -15.94 -2.90 14.17
N ILE A 335 -15.91 -2.36 15.39
CA ILE A 335 -15.24 -1.09 15.67
C ILE A 335 -13.72 -1.20 15.47
N ARG A 336 -13.09 -2.30 15.92
CA ARG A 336 -11.66 -2.56 15.70
C ARG A 336 -11.33 -2.69 14.21
N ALA A 337 -12.16 -3.42 13.45
CA ALA A 337 -12.00 -3.54 12.00
C ALA A 337 -12.10 -2.16 11.32
N ALA A 338 -13.11 -1.36 11.68
CA ALA A 338 -13.28 -0.01 11.12
C ALA A 338 -12.13 0.95 11.50
N ALA A 339 -11.64 0.85 12.75
CA ALA A 339 -10.49 1.61 13.23
C ALA A 339 -9.22 1.24 12.45
N LYS A 340 -8.98 -0.04 12.21
CA LYS A 340 -7.86 -0.56 11.39
C LYS A 340 -7.91 -0.02 9.95
N GLY A 341 -9.10 0.11 9.37
CA GLY A 341 -9.26 0.68 8.02
C GLY A 341 -8.94 2.18 7.92
N GLY A 342 -8.86 2.90 9.03
CA GLY A 342 -8.43 4.30 9.09
C GLY A 342 -9.40 5.32 8.49
N ASN A 343 -10.59 4.89 8.06
CA ASN A 343 -11.65 5.78 7.56
C ASN A 343 -12.54 6.25 8.73
N SER A 344 -12.31 7.49 9.18
CA SER A 344 -13.03 8.06 10.33
C SER A 344 -14.54 8.20 10.11
N VAL A 345 -14.99 8.45 8.87
CA VAL A 345 -16.42 8.53 8.53
C VAL A 345 -17.07 7.15 8.69
N LEU A 346 -16.44 6.11 8.15
CA LEU A 346 -16.91 4.74 8.28
C LEU A 346 -16.91 4.27 9.74
N LEU A 347 -15.85 4.57 10.50
CA LEU A 347 -15.80 4.27 11.94
C LEU A 347 -16.97 4.93 12.69
N ALA A 348 -17.24 6.20 12.42
CA ALA A 348 -18.36 6.91 13.04
C ALA A 348 -19.71 6.26 12.67
N LYS A 349 -19.92 5.84 11.42
CA LYS A 349 -21.13 5.09 10.99
C LYS A 349 -21.32 3.81 11.83
N VAL A 350 -20.27 3.01 11.98
CA VAL A 350 -20.31 1.77 12.76
C VAL A 350 -20.60 2.03 14.23
N MET A 351 -19.92 3.00 14.85
CA MET A 351 -20.15 3.37 16.24
C MET A 351 -21.59 3.85 16.46
N ASN A 352 -22.12 4.70 15.57
CA ASN A 352 -23.49 5.19 15.65
C ASN A 352 -24.53 4.07 15.53
N TYR A 353 -24.29 3.07 14.67
CA TYR A 353 -25.16 1.90 14.58
C TYR A 353 -25.29 1.17 15.94
N PHE A 354 -24.17 0.86 16.60
CA PHE A 354 -24.21 0.15 17.88
C PHE A 354 -24.70 1.02 19.04
N LYS A 355 -24.46 2.35 18.99
CA LYS A 355 -25.03 3.31 19.96
C LYS A 355 -26.56 3.29 19.93
N ARG A 356 -27.16 3.26 18.74
CA ARG A 356 -28.62 3.25 18.54
C ARG A 356 -29.26 1.90 18.90
N ASN A 357 -28.54 0.80 18.69
CA ASN A 357 -29.03 -0.55 18.96
C ASN A 357 -28.77 -1.04 20.39
N HIS A 358 -28.34 -0.15 21.31
CA HIS A 358 -28.09 -0.43 22.73
C HIS A 358 -27.15 -1.61 23.04
N THR A 359 -26.27 -2.00 22.12
CA THR A 359 -25.37 -3.14 22.31
C THR A 359 -24.11 -2.82 23.14
N GLY A 360 -24.01 -1.60 23.67
CA GLY A 360 -22.88 -1.15 24.51
C GLY A 360 -21.55 -0.97 23.77
N PHE A 361 -20.69 -0.15 24.37
CA PHE A 361 -19.29 0.06 24.00
C PHE A 361 -18.37 -0.50 25.10
N SER A 362 -18.47 -1.79 25.40
CA SER A 362 -17.44 -2.40 26.26
C SER A 362 -16.10 -2.36 25.52
N ASP A 363 -15.05 -2.00 26.25
CA ASP A 363 -13.65 -2.11 25.80
C ASP A 363 -13.31 -1.32 24.52
N LEU A 364 -13.96 -0.16 24.32
CA LEU A 364 -13.67 0.73 23.18
C LEU A 364 -12.20 1.15 23.09
N GLU A 365 -11.51 1.19 24.24
CA GLU A 365 -10.07 1.42 24.34
C GLU A 365 -9.26 0.42 23.50
N ASP A 366 -9.70 -0.83 23.37
CA ASP A 366 -9.03 -1.90 22.60
C ASP A 366 -9.00 -1.62 21.08
N ALA A 367 -9.79 -0.66 20.61
CA ALA A 367 -9.77 -0.22 19.21
C ALA A 367 -8.75 0.89 18.92
N ILE A 368 -8.25 1.58 19.95
CA ILE A 368 -7.28 2.68 19.77
C ILE A 368 -5.97 2.18 19.14
N PRO A 369 -5.37 1.05 19.56
CA PRO A 369 -4.18 0.52 18.89
C PRO A 369 -4.39 0.26 17.40
N SER A 370 -5.57 -0.23 16.99
CA SER A 370 -5.91 -0.42 15.58
C SER A 370 -6.02 0.91 14.82
N ALA A 371 -6.58 1.95 15.44
CA ALA A 371 -6.61 3.28 14.86
C ALA A 371 -5.20 3.91 14.75
N ILE A 372 -4.33 3.69 15.74
CA ILE A 372 -2.92 4.11 15.68
C ILE A 372 -2.21 3.38 14.55
N ALA A 373 -2.32 2.05 14.47
CA ALA A 373 -1.70 1.27 13.40
C ALA A 373 -2.17 1.70 11.99
N SER A 374 -3.40 2.20 11.86
CA SER A 374 -3.90 2.76 10.59
C SER A 374 -3.30 4.12 10.19
N GLY A 375 -2.61 4.81 11.12
CA GLY A 375 -2.12 6.18 10.97
C GLY A 375 -3.19 7.27 11.07
N SER A 376 -4.45 6.92 11.34
CA SER A 376 -5.57 7.86 11.32
C SER A 376 -5.79 8.55 12.67
N VAL A 377 -5.22 9.75 12.83
CA VAL A 377 -5.44 10.62 14.01
C VAL A 377 -6.92 10.92 14.23
N GLN A 378 -7.71 11.01 13.15
CA GLN A 378 -9.15 11.27 13.26
C GLN A 378 -9.91 10.07 13.85
N CYS A 379 -9.55 8.84 13.48
CA CYS A 379 -10.11 7.65 14.13
C CYS A 379 -9.78 7.61 15.63
N VAL A 380 -8.52 7.90 16.00
CA VAL A 380 -8.11 7.97 17.41
C VAL A 380 -8.92 9.03 18.16
N LYS A 381 -9.05 10.24 17.60
CA LYS A 381 -9.87 11.31 18.19
C LYS A 381 -11.32 10.88 18.42
N LEU A 382 -11.94 10.21 17.44
CA LEU A 382 -13.31 9.71 17.59
C LEU A 382 -13.44 8.72 18.75
N LEU A 383 -12.52 7.76 18.86
CA LEU A 383 -12.54 6.76 19.93
C LEU A 383 -12.30 7.40 21.31
N VAL A 384 -11.29 8.27 21.43
CA VAL A 384 -10.97 8.96 22.69
C VAL A 384 -12.11 9.89 23.13
N ASN A 385 -12.73 10.62 22.20
CA ASN A 385 -13.88 11.46 22.52
C ASN A 385 -15.05 10.60 23.04
N GLN A 386 -15.32 9.46 22.42
CA GLN A 386 -16.39 8.58 22.89
C GLN A 386 -16.09 7.95 24.26
N LEU A 387 -14.83 7.64 24.57
CA LEU A 387 -14.40 7.23 25.92
C LEU A 387 -14.66 8.34 26.96
N ASN A 388 -14.34 9.58 26.62
CA ASN A 388 -14.59 10.74 27.48
C ASN A 388 -16.09 10.96 27.73
N GLU A 389 -16.92 10.88 26.68
CA GLU A 389 -18.39 10.95 26.79
C GLU A 389 -18.94 9.86 27.73
N ASN A 390 -18.35 8.67 27.69
CA ASN A 390 -18.72 7.53 28.54
C ASN A 390 -18.10 7.60 29.96
N LYS A 391 -17.51 8.74 30.34
CA LYS A 391 -16.83 8.97 31.63
C LYS A 391 -15.72 7.96 31.94
N LYS A 392 -15.06 7.44 30.90
CA LYS A 392 -13.90 6.55 30.98
C LYS A 392 -12.72 7.15 30.22
N PRO A 393 -12.22 8.34 30.61
CA PRO A 393 -11.09 8.96 29.93
C PRO A 393 -9.84 8.08 30.03
N LEU A 394 -8.94 8.20 29.05
CA LEU A 394 -7.63 7.56 29.12
C LEU A 394 -6.83 8.12 30.31
N ASP A 395 -6.24 7.23 31.10
CA ASP A 395 -5.26 7.62 32.09
C ASP A 395 -3.92 8.00 31.43
N ASP A 396 -3.03 8.64 32.21
CA ASP A 396 -1.74 9.10 31.69
C ASP A 396 -0.81 7.96 31.27
N LYS A 397 -0.98 6.77 31.87
CA LYS A 397 -0.22 5.57 31.49
C LYS A 397 -0.60 5.14 30.08
N LYS A 398 -1.88 5.10 29.75
CA LYS A 398 -2.38 4.73 28.41
C LYS A 398 -2.03 5.77 27.36
N LYS A 399 -2.16 7.06 27.68
CA LYS A 399 -1.67 8.12 26.78
C LYS A 399 -0.17 7.96 26.51
N MET A 400 0.62 7.63 27.52
CA MET A 400 2.06 7.38 27.35
C MET A 400 2.34 6.15 26.49
N GLU A 401 1.65 5.02 26.72
CA GLU A 401 1.76 3.82 25.88
C GLU A 401 1.49 4.15 24.40
N TYR A 402 0.43 4.91 24.13
CA TYR A 402 0.07 5.33 22.77
C TYR A 402 1.03 6.36 22.16
N LEU A 403 1.58 7.28 22.96
CA LEU A 403 2.63 8.19 22.52
C LEU A 403 3.87 7.41 22.08
N LEU A 404 4.36 6.46 22.90
CA LEU A 404 5.53 5.66 22.57
C LEU A 404 5.33 4.85 21.30
N GLU A 405 4.16 4.24 21.13
CA GLU A 405 3.82 3.52 19.90
C GLU A 405 3.80 4.44 18.68
N SER A 406 3.25 5.65 18.82
CA SER A 406 3.24 6.66 17.76
C SER A 406 4.64 7.11 17.34
N ILE A 407 5.58 7.22 18.29
CA ILE A 407 6.99 7.54 18.02
C ILE A 407 7.64 6.37 17.26
N LYS A 408 7.45 5.12 17.73
CA LYS A 408 8.00 3.92 17.08
C LYS A 408 7.52 3.75 15.63
N GLN A 409 6.25 4.09 15.37
CA GLN A 409 5.65 4.04 14.03
C GLN A 409 5.93 5.31 13.19
N ASN A 410 6.74 6.25 13.67
CA ASN A 410 7.08 7.50 12.97
C ASN A 410 5.86 8.37 12.57
N GLN A 411 4.79 8.36 13.39
CA GLN A 411 3.55 9.07 13.11
C GLN A 411 3.52 10.48 13.73
N SER A 412 4.08 11.46 13.02
CA SER A 412 4.22 12.85 13.52
C SER A 412 2.94 13.48 14.07
N TYR A 413 1.83 13.38 13.32
CA TYR A 413 0.55 13.94 13.74
C TYR A 413 -0.07 13.20 14.93
N MET A 414 0.21 11.90 15.07
CA MET A 414 -0.27 11.11 16.22
C MET A 414 0.53 11.42 17.48
N VAL A 415 1.85 11.56 17.36
CA VAL A 415 2.72 12.09 18.42
C VAL A 415 2.19 13.43 18.90
N ALA A 416 1.89 14.34 17.96
CA ALA A 416 1.35 15.65 18.30
C ALA A 416 0.00 15.62 19.02
N TYR A 417 -0.83 14.62 18.71
CA TYR A 417 -2.09 14.45 19.39
C TYR A 417 -1.92 14.03 20.85
N PHE A 418 -1.06 13.06 21.14
CA PHE A 418 -0.90 12.51 22.50
C PHE A 418 0.02 13.34 23.40
N ILE A 419 1.11 13.91 22.86
CA ILE A 419 2.16 14.55 23.68
C ILE A 419 1.65 15.75 24.48
N LYS A 420 0.65 16.47 23.95
CA LYS A 420 0.09 17.69 24.56
C LYS A 420 -0.69 17.43 25.86
N ASP A 421 -1.19 16.22 26.05
CA ASP A 421 -2.10 15.87 27.16
C ASP A 421 -1.39 15.00 28.22
N ILE A 422 -0.06 14.89 28.13
CA ILE A 422 0.80 14.14 29.04
C ILE A 422 1.60 15.14 29.90
N PRO A 423 1.61 14.99 31.25
CA PRO A 423 2.36 15.91 32.11
C PRO A 423 3.87 15.93 31.80
N PRO A 424 4.53 17.09 31.83
CA PRO A 424 5.96 17.21 31.50
C PRO A 424 6.88 16.26 32.28
N GLU A 425 6.57 15.98 33.54
CA GLU A 425 7.37 15.05 34.36
C GLU A 425 7.37 13.61 33.82
N HIS A 426 6.26 13.17 33.21
CA HIS A 426 6.19 11.87 32.55
C HIS A 426 6.98 11.87 31.25
N LEU A 427 6.96 12.97 30.48
CA LEU A 427 7.73 13.10 29.24
C LEU A 427 9.24 13.03 29.49
N LYS A 428 9.73 13.52 30.64
CA LYS A 428 11.14 13.42 31.03
C LYS A 428 11.62 11.97 31.25
N THR A 429 10.70 11.03 31.39
CA THR A 429 11.03 9.61 31.52
C THR A 429 11.30 8.93 30.19
N ILE A 430 10.94 9.54 29.06
CA ILE A 430 11.17 8.98 27.73
C ILE A 430 12.66 8.94 27.46
N TYR A 431 13.15 7.75 27.13
CA TYR A 431 14.50 7.49 26.67
C TYR A 431 14.49 7.10 25.20
N MET A 432 15.44 7.67 24.45
CA MET A 432 15.72 7.30 23.06
C MET A 432 17.21 7.04 22.87
N SER A 433 17.52 5.84 22.39
CA SER A 433 18.88 5.45 22.00
C SER A 433 19.37 6.26 20.79
N VAL A 434 20.67 6.16 20.48
CA VAL A 434 21.27 6.89 19.34
C VAL A 434 20.68 6.36 18.02
N SER A 435 20.57 5.04 17.89
CA SER A 435 19.93 4.42 16.72
C SER A 435 18.45 4.77 16.60
N ALA A 436 17.72 4.87 17.72
CA ALA A 436 16.32 5.30 17.70
C ALA A 436 16.18 6.74 17.20
N VAL A 437 17.04 7.66 17.65
CA VAL A 437 17.06 9.05 17.18
C VAL A 437 17.34 9.14 15.68
N GLU A 438 18.27 8.36 15.16
CA GLU A 438 18.57 8.39 13.72
C GLU A 438 17.40 7.91 12.86
N ARG A 439 16.69 6.86 13.31
CA ARG A 439 15.53 6.28 12.61
C ARG A 439 14.26 7.10 12.74
N THR A 440 14.14 7.91 13.79
CA THR A 440 12.93 8.70 14.04
C THR A 440 12.86 9.91 13.11
N ASN A 441 11.67 10.27 12.66
CA ASN A 441 11.45 11.45 11.83
C ASN A 441 11.91 12.74 12.55
N LEU A 442 12.59 13.62 11.82
CA LEU A 442 13.16 14.85 12.40
C LEU A 442 12.10 15.75 13.04
N HIS A 443 10.89 15.83 12.48
CA HIS A 443 9.80 16.62 13.04
C HIS A 443 9.36 16.08 14.41
N ILE A 444 9.28 14.76 14.57
CA ILE A 444 8.97 14.11 15.86
C ILE A 444 10.04 14.46 16.88
N LEU A 445 11.32 14.37 16.52
CA LEU A 445 12.43 14.66 17.43
C LEU A 445 12.39 16.12 17.93
N ARG A 446 12.18 17.08 17.02
CA ARG A 446 12.03 18.50 17.38
C ARG A 446 10.83 18.74 18.28
N GLN A 447 9.74 18.02 18.03
CA GLN A 447 8.55 18.09 18.85
C GLN A 447 8.78 17.51 20.26
N LEU A 448 9.44 16.36 20.37
CA LEU A 448 9.81 15.79 21.66
C LEU A 448 10.70 16.77 22.45
N GLN A 449 11.67 17.40 21.78
CA GLN A 449 12.52 18.44 22.39
C GLN A 449 11.73 19.66 22.87
N SER A 450 10.79 20.17 22.08
CA SER A 450 10.01 21.36 22.46
C SER A 450 9.08 21.10 23.66
N TYR A 451 8.69 19.83 23.86
CA TYR A 451 7.92 19.37 25.02
C TYR A 451 8.81 18.88 26.19
N GLY A 452 10.13 19.09 26.13
CA GLY A 452 11.04 18.86 27.24
C GLY A 452 11.54 17.42 27.42
N VAL A 453 11.41 16.57 26.40
CA VAL A 453 12.00 15.22 26.42
C VAL A 453 13.53 15.32 26.38
N PRO A 454 14.25 14.70 27.35
CA PRO A 454 15.70 14.77 27.40
C PRO A 454 16.34 13.87 26.34
N PHE A 455 17.38 14.39 25.68
CA PHE A 455 18.26 13.61 24.82
C PHE A 455 19.65 13.52 25.45
N SER A 456 20.25 12.32 25.44
CA SER A 456 21.65 12.15 25.85
C SER A 456 22.58 13.01 24.98
N GLY A 457 23.80 13.30 25.43
CA GLY A 457 24.77 14.06 24.63
C GLY A 457 25.03 13.43 23.25
N MET A 458 25.09 12.10 23.18
CA MET A 458 25.27 11.38 21.91
C MET A 458 24.00 11.40 21.05
N SER A 459 22.83 11.24 21.66
CA SER A 459 21.54 11.35 20.95
C SER A 459 21.34 12.76 20.38
N LYS A 460 21.75 13.81 21.11
CA LYS A 460 21.72 15.19 20.64
C LYS A 460 22.70 15.41 19.48
N ALA A 461 23.91 14.87 19.55
CA ALA A 461 24.87 14.94 18.46
C ALA A 461 24.36 14.21 17.19
N ALA A 462 23.70 13.06 17.35
CA ALA A 462 23.06 12.35 16.24
C ALA A 462 21.90 13.14 15.61
N LEU A 463 21.10 13.82 16.43
CA LEU A 463 20.07 14.75 15.95
C LEU A 463 20.69 15.93 15.19
N GLU A 464 21.74 16.56 15.72
CA GLU A 464 22.44 17.68 15.05
C GLU A 464 23.04 17.24 13.71
N GLN A 465 23.61 16.03 13.64
CA GLN A 465 24.08 15.43 12.39
C GLN A 465 22.93 15.27 11.38
N LYS A 466 21.76 14.82 11.84
CA LYS A 466 20.55 14.65 11.02
C LYS A 466 19.99 15.99 10.50
N GLU A 467 20.29 17.08 11.19
CA GLU A 467 20.00 18.46 10.76
C GLU A 467 21.08 19.05 9.84
N HIS A 468 22.03 18.23 9.37
CA HIS A 468 23.18 18.66 8.55
C HIS A 468 24.08 19.69 9.25
N ARG A 469 24.11 19.70 10.59
CA ARG A 469 25.03 20.54 11.37
C ARG A 469 26.38 19.84 11.50
N LEU A 470 27.45 20.65 11.58
CA LEU A 470 28.81 20.13 11.78
C LEU A 470 28.93 19.48 13.16
N VAL A 471 29.29 18.19 13.17
CA VAL A 471 29.57 17.42 14.38
C VAL A 471 31.04 17.02 14.38
N GLY A 472 31.74 17.26 15.50
CA GLY A 472 33.17 16.97 15.59
C GLY A 472 33.51 15.48 15.43
N LEU A 473 34.67 15.17 14.86
CA LEU A 473 35.10 13.79 14.55
C LEU A 473 35.02 12.80 15.72
N ARG A 474 35.34 13.25 16.95
CA ARG A 474 35.24 12.43 18.17
C ARG A 474 33.79 12.02 18.49
N LEU A 475 32.83 12.93 18.26
CA LEU A 475 31.42 12.65 18.46
C LEU A 475 30.88 11.71 17.38
N ILE A 476 31.36 11.82 16.13
CA ILE A 476 31.02 10.89 15.05
C ILE A 476 31.45 9.45 15.40
N LEU A 477 32.67 9.27 15.91
CA LEU A 477 33.14 7.95 16.38
C LEU A 477 32.31 7.44 17.57
N GLY A 478 31.96 8.33 18.50
CA GLY A 478 31.07 8.00 19.62
C GLY A 478 29.68 7.54 19.17
N ILE A 479 29.06 8.26 18.22
CA ILE A 479 27.79 7.88 17.60
C ILE A 479 27.90 6.49 16.97
N PHE A 480 28.96 6.21 16.21
CA PHE A 480 29.16 4.89 15.59
C PHE A 480 29.21 3.75 16.63
N LEU A 481 29.97 3.93 17.71
CA LEU A 481 30.07 2.94 18.80
C LEU A 481 28.74 2.73 19.52
N CYS A 482 28.00 3.82 19.81
CA CYS A 482 26.66 3.73 20.39
C CYS A 482 25.70 2.97 19.47
N LYS A 483 25.72 3.25 18.16
CA LYS A 483 24.90 2.55 17.17
C LYS A 483 25.20 1.06 17.10
N PHE A 484 26.48 0.68 17.13
CA PHE A 484 26.88 -0.72 17.17
C PHE A 484 26.34 -1.43 18.43
N THR A 485 26.41 -0.74 19.58
CA THR A 485 25.86 -1.25 20.84
C THR A 485 24.34 -1.38 20.78
N ASP A 486 23.64 -0.39 20.23
CA ASP A 486 22.19 -0.40 20.05
C ASP A 486 21.77 -1.53 19.11
N PHE A 487 22.52 -1.76 18.02
CA PHE A 487 22.29 -2.88 17.09
C PHE A 487 22.37 -4.24 17.78
N LEU A 488 23.38 -4.45 18.64
CA LEU A 488 23.48 -5.67 19.42
C LEU A 488 22.30 -5.85 20.39
N LYS A 489 21.83 -4.76 21.03
CA LYS A 489 20.64 -4.82 21.90
C LYS A 489 19.37 -5.13 21.11
N GLU A 490 19.21 -4.54 19.94
CA GLU A 490 18.05 -4.78 19.07
C GLU A 490 17.99 -6.26 18.67
N ILE A 491 19.12 -6.83 18.23
CA ILE A 491 19.17 -8.25 17.83
C ILE A 491 19.03 -9.21 19.01
N LEU A 492 19.76 -8.96 20.11
CA LEU A 492 19.85 -9.93 21.21
C LEU A 492 18.69 -9.82 22.21
N LEU A 493 18.07 -8.64 22.32
CA LEU A 493 17.08 -8.32 23.36
C LEU A 493 15.73 -7.84 22.81
N ASN A 494 15.60 -7.70 21.48
CA ASN A 494 14.41 -7.14 20.82
C ASN A 494 14.03 -5.74 21.36
N ASP A 495 15.03 -4.93 21.73
CA ASP A 495 14.85 -3.56 22.22
C ASP A 495 15.01 -2.55 21.06
N CYS A 496 13.90 -1.93 20.67
CA CYS A 496 13.89 -0.90 19.62
C CYS A 496 14.53 0.44 20.04
N GLY A 497 14.92 0.59 21.31
CA GLY A 497 15.61 1.77 21.84
C GLY A 497 14.70 2.95 22.20
N ILE A 498 13.38 2.75 22.27
CA ILE A 498 12.37 3.75 22.68
C ILE A 498 11.54 3.18 23.83
N HIS A 499 11.67 3.76 25.03
CA HIS A 499 10.94 3.32 26.23
C HIS A 499 10.86 4.43 27.29
N CYS A 500 10.04 4.24 28.33
CA CYS A 500 10.05 5.08 29.52
C CYS A 500 10.89 4.44 30.63
N HIS A 501 11.74 5.23 31.29
CA HIS A 501 12.34 4.83 32.55
C HIS A 501 11.31 4.93 33.67
N ARG A 502 11.03 3.83 34.37
CA ARG A 502 10.18 3.87 35.55
C ARG A 502 10.87 4.70 36.65
N SER A 503 10.26 5.78 37.09
CA SER A 503 10.54 6.33 38.42
C SER A 503 9.84 5.43 39.44
N GLU A 504 10.52 4.43 39.99
CA GLU A 504 10.00 3.72 41.15
C GLU A 504 10.25 4.56 42.41
N GLU A 505 9.21 4.67 43.24
CA GLU A 505 9.05 5.46 44.46
C GLU A 505 10.09 5.20 45.58
N ASN A 506 11.17 4.48 45.34
CA ASN A 506 12.17 4.17 46.36
C ASN A 506 13.59 4.32 45.82
N GLY A 507 14.03 5.57 45.60
CA GLY A 507 15.39 6.05 45.86
C GLY A 507 16.62 5.27 45.35
N VAL A 508 16.48 4.29 44.45
CA VAL A 508 17.60 3.46 43.98
C VAL A 508 17.56 3.41 42.46
N LYS A 509 18.52 4.09 41.83
CA LYS A 509 18.85 3.91 40.41
C LYS A 509 19.40 2.49 40.21
N LYS A 510 18.54 1.51 39.96
CA LYS A 510 18.96 0.23 39.37
C LYS A 510 18.82 0.32 37.86
N SER A 511 19.96 0.42 37.19
CA SER A 511 20.11 -0.03 35.80
C SER A 511 19.62 -1.48 35.74
N PHE A 512 18.76 -1.81 34.78
CA PHE A 512 18.38 -3.20 34.47
C PHE A 512 19.60 -3.94 33.87
N PHE A 513 20.61 -4.22 34.69
CA PHE A 513 21.46 -5.41 34.56
C PHE A 513 20.96 -6.42 35.59
N ALA A 514 19.84 -7.06 35.27
CA ALA A 514 19.46 -8.32 35.89
C ALA A 514 19.15 -9.28 34.74
N LEU A 515 20.14 -10.11 34.42
CA LEU A 515 20.01 -11.28 33.55
C LEU A 515 18.70 -12.02 33.86
N PRO A 516 17.86 -12.36 32.87
CA PRO A 516 17.02 -13.52 33.00
C PRO A 516 17.96 -14.73 33.04
N LYS A 517 17.98 -15.47 34.16
CA LYS A 517 18.47 -16.85 34.17
C LYS A 517 17.51 -17.70 33.33
N ARG A 518 17.65 -17.64 32.01
CA ARG A 518 17.24 -18.69 31.08
C ARG A 518 18.00 -18.45 29.78
N LEU A 519 19.06 -19.23 29.60
CA LEU A 519 19.56 -19.57 28.28
C LEU A 519 18.36 -20.12 27.51
N VAL A 520 18.01 -19.48 26.40
CA VAL A 520 17.11 -20.06 25.41
C VAL A 520 17.89 -21.24 24.81
N GLU A 521 17.42 -22.46 25.09
CA GLU A 521 17.86 -23.63 24.33
C GLU A 521 17.55 -23.39 22.86
N VAL A 522 18.57 -23.61 22.02
CA VAL A 522 18.45 -23.57 20.56
C VAL A 522 17.61 -24.77 20.14
N GLU A 523 16.29 -24.62 20.16
CA GLU A 523 15.40 -25.55 19.48
C GLU A 523 15.41 -25.21 17.98
N LYS A 524 15.76 -26.24 17.21
CA LYS A 524 15.93 -26.22 15.76
C LYS A 524 14.73 -25.57 15.08
N LEU A 525 14.99 -24.55 14.26
CA LEU A 525 14.08 -24.03 13.25
C LEU A 525 13.47 -25.18 12.43
N GLN A 526 12.23 -25.56 12.74
CA GLN A 526 11.35 -26.23 11.79
C GLN A 526 10.55 -25.14 11.08
N ILE A 527 10.90 -24.93 9.81
CA ILE A 527 10.18 -24.09 8.86
C ILE A 527 8.77 -24.68 8.67
N PRO A 528 7.67 -23.97 8.95
CA PRO A 528 6.34 -24.42 8.58
C PRO A 528 6.21 -24.37 7.06
N LYS A 529 5.86 -25.51 6.46
CA LYS A 529 5.44 -25.59 5.06
C LYS A 529 4.17 -24.76 4.89
N LEU A 530 4.24 -23.73 4.06
CA LEU A 530 3.09 -22.99 3.55
C LEU A 530 2.32 -23.92 2.59
N TYR A 531 1.04 -24.10 2.87
CA TYR A 531 0.01 -24.55 1.92
C TYR A 531 -0.84 -23.34 1.54
#